data_AF-A0A495MAR3-F1
#
_entry.id   AF-A0A495MAR3-F1
#
_cell.length_a   1.000
_cell.length_b   1.000
_cell.length_c   1.000
_cell.angle_alpha   90.00
_cell.angle_beta   90.00
_cell.angle_gamma   90.00
#
_symmetry.space_group_name_H-M   'P 1'
#
loop_
_entity.id
_entity.type
_entity.pdbx_description
1 polymer ?
#
loop_
_entity_poly.entity_id
_entity_poly.type
_entity_poly.pdbx_seq_one_letter_code
_entity_poly.pdbx_strand_id
1 'polypeptide(L)'
;MINAKAMATETETEFIKNKISSISFLELSEDQEVAAISIWKEEKTQLGRINLGKNSEIAPIIFKSENNFRSILTPEQLKTYKGFRDDSTILKYFMSDRSMKEIKRIYEIDEEIL
;
A
#
# COMPACT_ATOMS: atom_id res chain seq x y z
N MET A 1 3.67 11.05 12.88
CA MET A 1 2.67 11.52 11.90
C MET A 1 3.34 11.52 10.54
N ILE A 2 2.99 10.57 9.67
CA ILE A 2 3.55 10.51 8.32
C ILE A 2 2.81 11.60 7.52
N ASN A 3 3.57 12.59 7.08
CA ASN A 3 3.03 13.85 6.59
C ASN A 3 2.47 13.64 5.17
N ALA A 4 1.16 13.48 5.04
CA ALA A 4 0.47 13.28 3.76
C ALA A 4 0.83 14.36 2.70
N LYS A 5 1.25 15.56 3.14
CA LYS A 5 1.78 16.61 2.25
C LYS A 5 3.09 16.24 1.55
N ALA A 6 3.99 15.51 2.21
CA ALA A 6 5.27 15.12 1.62
C ALA A 6 5.08 14.10 0.48
N MET A 7 4.12 13.18 0.64
CA MET A 7 3.74 12.23 -0.41
C MET A 7 3.02 12.89 -1.60
N ALA A 8 2.42 14.08 -1.40
CA ALA A 8 1.79 14.87 -2.46
C ALA A 8 2.80 15.49 -3.43
N THR A 9 3.88 16.05 -2.87
CA THR A 9 4.90 16.82 -3.60
C THR A 9 5.98 15.97 -4.23
N GLU A 10 6.09 14.71 -3.81
CA GLU A 10 7.00 13.73 -4.38
C GLU A 10 6.62 13.40 -5.83
N THR A 11 7.61 13.35 -6.71
CA THR A 11 7.39 12.92 -8.11
C THR A 11 6.95 11.46 -8.16
N GLU A 12 6.27 11.04 -9.23
CA GLU A 12 5.95 9.61 -9.42
C GLU A 12 7.21 8.74 -9.30
N THR A 13 8.30 9.16 -9.94
CA THR A 13 9.59 8.45 -9.92
C THR A 13 10.14 8.26 -8.51
N GLU A 14 10.14 9.31 -7.67
CA GLU A 14 10.62 9.24 -6.29
C GLU A 14 9.71 8.36 -5.43
N PHE A 15 8.39 8.47 -5.61
CA PHE A 15 7.40 7.65 -4.90
C PHE A 15 7.61 6.15 -5.19
N ILE A 16 7.75 5.80 -6.48
CA ILE A 16 8.01 4.42 -6.89
C ILE A 16 9.35 3.93 -6.34
N LYS A 17 10.41 4.75 -6.43
CA LYS A 17 11.73 4.39 -5.90
C LYS A 17 11.68 4.10 -4.39
N ASN A 18 10.93 4.90 -3.64
CA ASN A 18 10.76 4.70 -2.21
C ASN A 18 9.96 3.43 -1.89
N LYS A 19 8.93 3.12 -2.68
CA LYS A 19 8.18 1.86 -2.55
C LYS A 19 9.09 0.64 -2.80
N ILE A 20 9.85 0.64 -3.90
CA ILE A 20 10.82 -0.43 -4.23
C ILE A 20 11.84 -0.57 -3.09
N SER A 21 12.44 0.53 -2.64
CA SER A 21 13.41 0.50 -1.55
C SER A 21 12.81 -0.02 -0.24
N SER A 22 11.51 0.19 0.01
CA SER A 22 10.85 -0.28 1.23
C SER A 22 10.61 -1.79 1.25
N ILE A 23 10.78 -2.48 0.11
CA ILE A 23 10.61 -3.92 -0.03
C ILE A 23 11.88 -4.62 -0.52
N SER A 24 13.05 -3.97 -0.42
CA SER A 24 14.32 -4.52 -0.89
C SER A 24 14.76 -5.84 -0.24
N PHE A 25 14.08 -6.24 0.84
CA PHE A 25 14.22 -7.54 1.48
C PHE A 25 13.46 -8.67 0.77
N LEU A 26 12.62 -8.36 -0.22
CA LEU A 26 11.97 -9.32 -1.10
C LEU A 26 12.71 -9.40 -2.43
N GLU A 27 13.06 -10.62 -2.84
CA GLU A 27 13.51 -10.89 -4.21
C GLU A 27 12.28 -11.06 -5.10
N LEU A 28 12.03 -10.09 -5.98
CA LEU A 28 10.95 -10.15 -6.96
C LEU A 28 11.47 -10.63 -8.32
N SER A 29 10.64 -11.33 -9.08
CA SER A 29 10.91 -11.55 -10.50
C SER A 29 10.70 -10.26 -11.30
N GLU A 30 11.25 -10.19 -12.52
CA GLU A 30 11.04 -9.05 -13.43
C GLU A 30 9.55 -8.77 -13.67
N ASP A 31 8.75 -9.83 -13.88
CA ASP A 31 7.29 -9.70 -14.04
C ASP A 31 6.60 -9.14 -12.79
N GLN A 32 7.04 -9.55 -11.59
CA GLN A 32 6.53 -9.04 -10.33
C GLN A 32 6.92 -7.57 -10.11
N GLU A 33 8.14 -7.18 -10.48
CA GLU A 33 8.60 -5.79 -10.41
C GLU A 33 7.76 -4.88 -11.31
N VAL A 34 7.51 -5.31 -12.56
CA VAL A 34 6.66 -4.57 -13.51
C VAL A 34 5.25 -4.41 -12.95
N ALA A 35 4.67 -5.49 -12.40
CA ALA A 35 3.34 -5.46 -11.79
C ALA A 35 3.30 -4.54 -10.55
N ALA A 36 4.30 -4.61 -9.68
CA ALA A 36 4.41 -3.76 -8.49
C ALA A 36 4.50 -2.28 -8.85
N ILE A 37 5.33 -1.93 -9.84
CA ILE A 37 5.43 -0.56 -10.35
C ILE A 37 4.08 -0.07 -10.87
N SER A 38 3.36 -0.91 -11.64
CA SER A 38 2.03 -0.55 -12.14
C SER A 38 1.02 -0.29 -11.02
N ILE A 39 1.02 -1.12 -9.98
CA ILE A 39 0.16 -0.96 -8.79
C ILE A 39 0.43 0.37 -8.09
N TRP A 40 1.70 0.72 -7.89
CA TRP A 40 2.06 1.96 -7.18
C TRP A 40 1.89 3.22 -8.03
N LYS A 41 1.98 3.13 -9.37
CA LYS A 41 1.60 4.24 -10.25
C LYS A 41 0.12 4.57 -10.14
N GLU A 42 -0.72 3.54 -10.08
CA GLU A 42 -2.15 3.71 -9.85
C GLU A 42 -2.42 4.27 -8.45
N GLU A 43 -1.74 3.78 -7.41
CA GLU A 43 -1.80 4.35 -6.06
C GLU A 43 -1.47 5.86 -6.08
N LYS A 44 -0.35 6.25 -6.72
CA LYS A 44 0.07 7.65 -6.81
C LYS A 44 -0.93 8.50 -7.58
N THR A 45 -1.47 7.97 -8.68
CA THR A 45 -2.50 8.65 -9.49
C THR A 45 -3.76 8.90 -8.67
N GLN A 46 -4.24 7.90 -7.92
CA GLN A 46 -5.42 8.03 -7.06
C GLN A 46 -5.17 9.00 -5.89
N LEU A 47 -4.00 8.93 -5.25
CA LEU A 47 -3.60 9.88 -4.21
C LEU A 47 -3.54 11.31 -4.73
N GLY A 48 -3.11 11.53 -5.98
CA GLY A 48 -3.09 12.86 -6.61
C GLY A 48 -4.49 13.42 -6.96
N ARG A 49 -5.53 12.58 -6.98
CA ARG A 49 -6.91 12.98 -7.30
C ARG A 49 -7.74 13.36 -6.06
N ILE A 50 -7.28 13.00 -4.87
CA ILE A 50 -8.00 13.27 -3.62
C ILE A 50 -7.41 14.47 -2.88
N ASN A 51 -8.23 15.13 -2.07
CA ASN A 51 -7.75 16.19 -1.21
C ASN A 51 -7.07 15.57 0.02
N LEU A 52 -5.72 15.54 0.01
CA LEU A 52 -4.87 14.86 1.00
C LEU A 52 -5.00 15.37 2.46
N GLY A 53 -5.98 16.23 2.75
CA GLY A 53 -6.35 16.67 4.09
C GLY A 53 -7.24 15.70 4.87
N LYS A 54 -7.80 14.65 4.25
CA LYS A 54 -8.64 13.65 4.93
C LYS A 54 -8.03 12.25 4.84
N ASN A 55 -7.54 11.75 5.98
CA ASN A 55 -6.98 10.39 6.08
C ASN A 55 -7.97 9.30 5.63
N SER A 56 -9.28 9.53 5.77
CA SER A 56 -10.34 8.61 5.35
C SER A 56 -10.37 8.35 3.84
N GLU A 57 -9.85 9.28 3.01
CA GLU A 57 -9.82 9.14 1.55
C GLU A 57 -8.51 8.53 1.06
N ILE A 58 -7.41 8.79 1.78
CA ILE A 58 -6.09 8.20 1.52
C ILE A 58 -6.10 6.70 1.83
N ALA A 59 -6.88 6.33 2.85
CA ALA A 59 -6.85 5.00 3.41
C ALA A 59 -7.12 3.84 2.46
N PRO A 60 -8.23 3.90 1.73
CA PRO A 60 -8.64 2.78 0.89
C PRO A 60 -7.69 2.60 -0.29
N ILE A 61 -7.09 3.70 -0.76
CA ILE A 61 -6.13 3.71 -1.87
C ILE A 61 -4.87 2.94 -1.48
N ILE A 62 -4.28 3.25 -0.32
CA ILE A 62 -3.08 2.57 0.18
C ILE A 62 -3.39 1.09 0.45
N PHE A 63 -4.55 0.79 1.06
CA PHE A 63 -4.93 -0.59 1.37
C PHE A 63 -5.14 -1.44 0.11
N LYS A 64 -5.85 -0.90 -0.88
CA LYS A 64 -6.05 -1.57 -2.16
C LYS A 64 -4.74 -1.81 -2.89
N SER A 65 -3.86 -0.81 -2.90
CA SER A 65 -2.51 -0.95 -3.46
C SER A 65 -1.72 -2.07 -2.79
N GLU A 66 -1.73 -2.13 -1.46
CA GLU A 66 -1.04 -3.19 -0.73
C GLU A 66 -1.62 -4.57 -1.02
N ASN A 67 -2.95 -4.72 -1.05
CA ASN A 67 -3.55 -6.02 -1.35
C ASN A 67 -3.26 -6.47 -2.78
N ASN A 68 -3.29 -5.55 -3.75
CA ASN A 68 -2.86 -5.85 -5.11
C ASN A 68 -1.40 -6.30 -5.13
N PHE A 69 -0.52 -5.65 -4.36
CA PHE A 69 0.88 -6.07 -4.26
C PHE A 69 1.03 -7.45 -3.60
N ARG A 70 0.31 -7.72 -2.51
CA ARG A 70 0.31 -9.03 -1.85
C ARG A 70 -0.17 -10.14 -2.79
N SER A 71 -1.11 -9.83 -3.69
CA SER A 71 -1.68 -10.79 -4.64
C SER A 71 -0.72 -11.26 -5.74
N ILE A 72 0.34 -10.50 -6.01
CA ILE A 72 1.36 -10.87 -7.00
C ILE A 72 2.54 -11.65 -6.40
N LEU A 73 2.58 -11.81 -5.07
CA LEU A 73 3.64 -12.53 -4.37
C LEU A 73 3.38 -14.04 -4.36
N THR A 74 4.45 -14.84 -4.38
CA THR A 74 4.37 -16.26 -4.05
C THR A 74 4.03 -16.45 -2.57
N PRO A 75 3.55 -17.63 -2.14
CA PRO A 75 3.30 -17.91 -0.73
C PRO A 75 4.53 -17.68 0.17
N GLU A 76 5.72 -18.06 -0.30
CA GLU A 76 6.98 -17.86 0.43
C GLU A 76 7.35 -16.38 0.55
N GLN A 77 7.22 -15.62 -0.54
CA GLN A 77 7.43 -14.17 -0.53
C GLN A 77 6.42 -13.47 0.36
N LEU A 78 5.15 -13.86 0.32
CA LEU A 78 4.09 -13.32 1.18
C LEU A 78 4.39 -13.57 2.65
N LYS A 79 4.90 -14.76 2.99
CA LYS A 79 5.35 -15.07 4.36
C LYS A 79 6.51 -14.17 4.81
N THR A 80 7.52 -14.00 3.95
CA THR A 80 8.63 -13.07 4.23
C THR A 80 8.14 -11.64 4.38
N TYR A 81 7.23 -11.21 3.51
CA TYR A 81 6.61 -9.90 3.54
C TYR A 81 5.91 -9.62 4.86
N LYS A 82 5.02 -10.54 5.30
CA LYS A 82 4.33 -10.46 6.59
C LYS A 82 5.31 -10.49 7.79
N GLY A 83 6.46 -11.14 7.65
CA GLY A 83 7.50 -11.19 8.69
C GLY A 83 8.26 -9.87 8.89
N PHE A 84 8.48 -9.10 7.82
CA PHE A 84 9.20 -7.82 7.86
C PHE A 84 8.27 -6.60 7.95
N ARG A 85 7.09 -6.68 7.33
CA ARG A 85 6.00 -5.72 7.48
C ARG A 85 4.98 -6.32 8.43
N ASP A 86 5.08 -5.92 9.70
CA ASP A 86 3.98 -6.05 10.63
C ASP A 86 2.76 -5.31 10.07
N ASP A 87 1.58 -5.94 10.09
CA ASP A 87 0.31 -5.39 9.57
C ASP A 87 -0.02 -4.03 10.23
N SER A 88 0.64 -3.74 11.36
CA SER A 88 0.68 -2.43 12.01
C SER A 88 1.11 -1.28 11.11
N THR A 89 1.84 -1.52 10.02
CA THR A 89 2.33 -0.46 9.14
C THR A 89 1.19 0.21 8.36
N ILE A 90 0.17 -0.56 7.96
CA ILE A 90 -1.08 -0.06 7.39
C ILE A 90 -1.92 0.59 8.50
N LEU A 91 -2.02 -0.06 9.67
CA LEU A 91 -2.77 0.47 10.83
C LEU A 91 -2.21 1.80 11.35
N LYS A 92 -0.91 2.09 11.19
CA LYS A 92 -0.31 3.38 11.57
C LYS A 92 -0.87 4.57 10.78
N TYR A 93 -1.42 4.31 9.59
CA TYR A 93 -2.12 5.32 8.79
C TYR A 93 -3.63 5.35 9.07
N PHE A 94 -4.19 4.30 9.71
CA PHE A 94 -5.64 4.15 9.92
C PHE A 94 -6.04 4.11 11.39
N MET A 95 -6.85 5.11 11.75
CA MET A 95 -7.36 5.34 13.10
C MET A 95 -8.17 4.15 13.63
N SER A 96 -7.61 3.36 14.54
CA SER A 96 -8.29 2.29 15.31
C SER A 96 -8.86 1.10 14.49
N ASP A 97 -8.99 -0.06 15.15
CA ASP A 97 -9.59 -1.28 14.58
C ASP A 97 -10.97 -1.08 13.96
N ARG A 98 -11.75 -0.11 14.50
CA ARG A 98 -13.08 0.23 14.01
C ARG A 98 -13.04 0.82 12.61
N SER A 99 -12.17 1.79 12.35
CA SER A 99 -12.08 2.40 11.02
C SER A 99 -11.55 1.41 10.00
N MET A 100 -10.68 0.48 10.41
CA MET A 100 -10.21 -0.58 9.52
C MET A 100 -11.32 -1.55 9.12
N LYS A 101 -12.15 -2.00 10.07
CA LYS A 101 -13.33 -2.84 9.75
C LYS A 101 -14.29 -2.12 8.81
N GLU A 102 -14.47 -0.81 9.01
CA GLU A 102 -15.37 0.01 8.20
C GLU A 102 -14.83 0.21 6.77
N ILE A 103 -13.52 0.43 6.60
CA ILE A 103 -12.88 0.50 5.28
C ILE A 103 -12.98 -0.84 4.55
N LYS A 104 -12.63 -1.96 5.21
CA LYS A 104 -12.76 -3.30 4.62
C LYS A 104 -14.18 -3.57 4.12
N ARG A 105 -15.18 -3.16 4.90
CA ARG A 105 -16.60 -3.28 4.53
C ARG A 105 -17.01 -2.37 3.36
N ILE A 106 -16.64 -1.09 3.38
CA ILE A 106 -17.08 -0.10 2.36
C ILE A 106 -16.51 -0.43 0.99
N TYR A 107 -15.28 -0.92 0.94
CA TYR A 107 -14.55 -1.16 -0.31
C TYR A 107 -14.51 -2.62 -0.73
N GLU A 108 -15.32 -3.47 -0.07
CA GLU A 108 -15.40 -4.92 -0.32
C GLU A 108 -14.02 -5.58 -0.38
N ILE A 109 -13.12 -5.12 0.50
CA ILE A 109 -11.78 -5.66 0.47
C ILE A 109 -11.79 -6.93 1.31
N ASP A 110 -11.61 -8.06 0.64
CA ASP A 110 -11.61 -9.38 1.26
C ASP A 110 -10.69 -9.40 2.50
N GLU A 111 -11.12 -10.17 3.51
CA GLU A 111 -10.28 -10.49 4.65
C GLU A 111 -8.92 -10.95 4.13
N GLU A 112 -7.84 -10.49 4.78
CA GLU A 112 -6.47 -10.77 4.36
C GLU A 112 -6.36 -12.19 3.84
N ILE A 113 -5.80 -12.35 2.63
CA ILE A 113 -5.38 -13.67 2.16
C ILE A 113 -4.42 -14.20 3.23
N LEU A 114 -4.95 -15.07 4.10
CA LEU A 114 -4.27 -15.65 5.25
C LEU A 114 -3.13 -16.53 4.76
#